data_AF-A0A8S1GT34-F1
#
_entry.id   AF-A0A8S1GT34-F1
#
_cell.length_a   1.000
_cell.length_b   1.000
_cell.length_c   1.000
_cell.angle_alpha   90.00
_cell.angle_beta   90.00
_cell.angle_gamma   90.00
#
_symmetry.space_group_name_H-M   'P 1'
#
loop_
_entity.id
_entity.type
_entity.pdbx_description
1 polymer ?
#
loop_
_entity_poly.entity_id
_entity_poly.type
_entity_poly.pdbx_seq_one_letter_code
_entity_poly.pdbx_strand_id
1 'polypeptide(L)'
;MGGIFSKKSSSPKSAPVSEQDQAILQLKTQRDKIKQMIKRKEKCMEKERLLAKKLLQDGRKDRALLLLKKKRYQENMIDQTLKNVRKKSKGWFKIWSMQKFNNESWRD
;
A
#
# COMPACT_ATOMS: atom_id res chain seq x y z
N MET A 1 29.77 0.62 35.79
CA MET A 1 29.55 1.81 34.94
C MET A 1 28.31 1.58 34.09
N GLY A 2 27.29 2.45 34.15
CA GLY A 2 26.28 2.50 33.08
C GLY A 2 24.79 2.50 33.45
N GLY A 3 24.38 3.06 34.59
CA GLY A 3 22.99 3.50 34.77
C GLY A 3 22.82 4.90 34.14
N ILE A 4 22.35 4.98 32.89
CA ILE A 4 22.31 6.24 32.11
C ILE A 4 20.92 6.57 31.54
N PHE A 5 19.85 5.91 31.99
CA PHE A 5 18.50 6.17 31.49
C PHE A 5 17.45 6.44 32.58
N SER A 6 17.87 6.99 33.72
CA SER A 6 16.97 7.59 34.69
C SER A 6 16.79 9.09 34.40
N LYS A 7 15.95 9.42 33.41
CA LYS A 7 15.47 10.80 33.21
C LYS A 7 13.93 10.84 33.25
N LYS A 8 13.43 11.05 34.48
CA LYS A 8 12.29 11.90 34.83
C LYS A 8 11.06 11.80 33.90
N SER A 9 10.11 10.94 34.25
CA SER A 9 8.76 10.89 33.66
C SER A 9 7.90 12.06 34.14
N SER A 10 8.03 13.22 33.49
CA SER A 10 7.14 14.37 33.69
C SER A 10 6.75 15.00 32.35
N SER A 11 6.38 14.18 31.37
CA SER A 11 5.60 14.64 30.22
C SER A 11 4.14 14.25 30.44
N PRO A 12 3.16 15.13 30.13
CA PRO A 12 1.76 14.77 30.23
C PRO A 12 1.54 13.53 29.36
N LYS A 13 0.90 12.50 29.93
CA LYS A 13 0.50 11.29 29.20
C LYS A 13 -0.15 11.77 27.91
N SER A 14 0.52 11.57 26.77
CA SER A 14 -0.02 11.88 25.44
C SER A 14 -1.46 11.37 25.41
N ALA A 15 -2.42 12.24 25.09
CA ALA A 15 -3.84 11.93 25.13
C ALA A 15 -4.10 10.53 24.53
N PRO A 16 -5.01 9.73 25.13
CA PRO A 16 -5.35 8.43 24.58
C PRO A 16 -5.71 8.61 23.10
N VAL A 17 -5.09 7.82 22.24
CA VAL A 17 -5.29 7.89 20.79
C VAL A 17 -6.80 7.83 20.54
N SER A 18 -7.34 8.92 19.97
CA SER A 18 -8.78 9.02 19.69
C SER A 18 -9.21 7.88 18.76
N GLU A 19 -10.43 7.36 18.93
CA GLU A 19 -10.99 6.34 18.04
C GLU A 19 -10.92 6.77 16.56
N GLN A 20 -11.04 8.07 16.30
CA GLN A 20 -10.86 8.67 14.98
C GLN A 20 -9.43 8.49 14.44
N ASP A 21 -8.40 8.72 15.26
CA ASP A 21 -7.00 8.56 14.86
C ASP A 21 -6.66 7.09 14.60
N GLN A 22 -7.24 6.18 15.39
CA GLN A 22 -7.12 4.74 15.16
C GLN A 22 -7.73 4.33 13.82
N ALA A 23 -8.93 4.83 13.50
CA ALA A 23 -9.60 4.55 12.23
C ALA A 23 -8.79 5.09 11.03
N ILE A 24 -8.25 6.32 11.14
CA ILE A 24 -7.36 6.90 10.12
C ILE A 24 -6.10 6.06 9.94
N LEU A 25 -5.49 5.61 11.05
CA LEU A 25 -4.29 4.78 11.04
C LEU A 25 -4.55 3.44 10.33
N GLN A 26 -5.63 2.75 10.68
CA GLN A 26 -6.01 1.47 10.06
C GLN A 26 -6.15 1.59 8.55
N LEU A 27 -6.79 2.67 8.07
CA LEU A 27 -6.98 2.92 6.64
C LEU A 27 -5.66 3.24 5.92
N LYS A 28 -4.74 3.96 6.57
CA LYS A 28 -3.38 4.18 6.05
C LYS A 28 -2.61 2.86 5.97
N THR A 29 -2.64 2.05 7.02
CA THR A 29 -2.00 0.72 7.03
C THR A 29 -2.55 -0.19 5.94
N GLN A 30 -3.87 -0.20 5.72
CA GLN A 30 -4.49 -0.97 4.64
C GLN A 30 -3.98 -0.51 3.26
N ARG A 31 -3.91 0.81 3.03
CA ARG A 31 -3.39 1.37 1.78
C ARG A 31 -1.94 0.93 1.53
N ASP A 32 -1.09 1.00 2.55
CA ASP A 32 0.32 0.67 2.42
C ASP A 32 0.55 -0.83 2.21
N LYS A 33 -0.21 -1.68 2.90
CA LYS A 33 -0.23 -3.13 2.65
C LYS A 33 -0.55 -3.45 1.19
N ILE A 34 -1.57 -2.80 0.62
CA ILE A 34 -1.94 -2.99 -0.79
C ILE A 34 -0.80 -2.58 -1.72
N LYS A 35 -0.18 -1.42 -1.49
CA LYS A 35 0.98 -0.97 -2.30
C LYS A 35 2.14 -1.96 -2.23
N GLN A 36 2.45 -2.48 -1.04
CA GLN A 36 3.51 -3.47 -0.86
C GLN A 36 3.17 -4.78 -1.58
N MET A 37 1.93 -5.26 -1.50
CA MET A 37 1.49 -6.47 -2.20
C MET A 37 1.62 -6.33 -3.73
N ILE A 38 1.24 -5.18 -4.28
CA ILE A 38 1.38 -4.89 -5.72
C ILE A 38 2.85 -4.97 -6.14
N LYS A 39 3.75 -4.26 -5.43
CA LYS A 39 5.19 -4.28 -5.71
C LYS A 39 5.79 -5.70 -5.65
N ARG A 40 5.35 -6.51 -4.68
CA ARG A 40 5.77 -7.92 -4.57
C ARG A 40 5.27 -8.73 -5.77
N LYS A 41 4.01 -8.55 -6.20
CA LYS A 41 3.46 -9.25 -7.36
C LYS A 41 4.14 -8.85 -8.67
N GLU A 42 4.43 -7.57 -8.88
CA GLU A 42 5.18 -7.11 -10.07
C GLU A 42 6.54 -7.78 -10.17
N LYS A 43 7.28 -7.89 -9.06
CA LYS A 43 8.56 -8.61 -9.02
C LYS A 43 8.41 -10.10 -9.36
N CYS A 44 7.32 -10.75 -8.94
CA CYS A 44 7.02 -12.13 -9.30
C CYS A 44 6.68 -12.27 -10.79
N MET A 45 5.87 -11.37 -11.35
CA MET A 45 5.51 -11.38 -12.77
C MET A 45 6.73 -11.21 -13.69
N GLU A 46 7.71 -10.40 -13.29
CA GLU A 46 8.95 -10.26 -14.07
C GLU A 46 9.75 -11.57 -14.10
N LYS A 47 9.82 -12.29 -12.98
CA LYS A 47 10.44 -13.62 -12.93
C LYS A 47 9.69 -14.64 -13.80
N GLU A 48 8.36 -14.64 -13.74
CA GLU A 48 7.52 -15.52 -14.58
C GLU A 48 7.71 -15.21 -16.07
N ARG A 49 7.89 -13.93 -16.45
CA ARG A 49 8.22 -13.52 -17.82
C ARG A 49 9.57 -14.06 -18.29
N LEU A 50 10.61 -13.97 -17.46
CA LEU A 50 11.91 -14.55 -17.78
C LEU A 50 11.85 -16.08 -17.92
N LEU A 51 11.08 -16.73 -17.05
CA LEU A 51 10.86 -18.18 -17.13
C LEU A 51 10.12 -18.57 -18.42
N ALA A 52 9.08 -17.82 -18.80
CA ALA A 52 8.36 -18.05 -20.05
C ALA A 52 9.28 -17.90 -21.27
N LYS A 53 10.18 -16.91 -21.28
CA LYS A 53 11.19 -16.76 -22.34
C LYS A 53 12.11 -17.99 -22.46
N LYS A 54 12.60 -18.50 -21.32
CA LYS A 54 13.42 -19.73 -21.30
C LYS A 54 12.63 -20.94 -21.83
N LEU A 55 11.38 -21.10 -21.40
CA LEU A 55 10.53 -22.20 -21.88
C LEU A 55 10.23 -22.14 -23.38
N LEU A 56 10.18 -20.94 -23.97
CA LEU A 56 10.07 -20.78 -25.43
C LEU A 56 11.35 -21.22 -26.16
N GLN A 57 12.53 -20.94 -25.59
CA GLN A 57 13.81 -21.41 -26.12
C GLN A 57 13.92 -22.93 -26.03
N ASP A 58 13.44 -23.53 -24.94
CA ASP A 58 13.38 -24.98 -24.73
C ASP A 58 12.32 -25.70 -25.59
N GLY A 59 11.57 -24.97 -26.45
CA GLY A 59 10.50 -25.53 -27.29
C GLY A 59 9.21 -25.90 -26.55
N ARG A 60 9.11 -25.63 -25.23
CA ARG A 60 7.96 -25.98 -24.38
C ARG A 60 6.88 -24.89 -24.40
N LYS A 61 6.24 -24.74 -25.56
CA LYS A 61 5.26 -23.66 -25.85
C LYS A 61 4.03 -23.66 -24.93
N ASP A 62 3.47 -24.82 -24.61
CA ASP A 62 2.25 -24.91 -23.78
C ASP A 62 2.45 -24.36 -22.36
N ARG A 63 3.61 -24.67 -21.77
CA ARG A 63 3.98 -24.18 -20.43
C ARG A 63 4.23 -22.68 -20.45
N ALA A 64 4.88 -22.16 -21.51
CA ALA A 64 5.08 -20.73 -21.68
C ALA A 64 3.74 -19.99 -21.84
N LEU A 65 2.80 -20.53 -22.63
CA LEU A 65 1.48 -19.94 -22.84
C LEU A 65 0.66 -19.88 -21.54
N LEU A 66 0.71 -20.95 -20.73
CA LEU A 66 0.04 -20.99 -19.43
C LEU A 66 0.57 -19.92 -18.46
N LEU A 67 1.90 -19.73 -18.41
CA LEU A 67 2.50 -18.66 -17.60
C LEU A 67 2.08 -17.27 -18.07
N LEU A 68 2.02 -17.03 -19.39
CA LEU A 68 1.57 -15.75 -19.94
C LEU A 68 0.08 -15.47 -19.64
N LYS A 69 -0.79 -16.49 -19.71
CA LYS A 69 -2.20 -16.39 -19.30
C LYS A 69 -2.33 -16.05 -17.82
N LYS A 70 -1.55 -16.73 -16.96
CA LYS A 70 -1.50 -16.45 -15.52
C LYS A 70 -1.08 -15.01 -15.25
N LYS A 71 -0.05 -14.52 -15.97
CA LYS A 71 0.42 -13.14 -15.87
C LYS A 71 -0.69 -12.13 -16.21
N ARG A 72 -1.39 -12.32 -17.33
CA ARG A 72 -2.50 -11.43 -17.75
C ARG A 72 -3.60 -11.35 -16.70
N TYR A 73 -3.97 -12.47 -16.09
CA TYR A 73 -4.96 -12.49 -15.02
C TYR A 73 -4.49 -11.69 -13.79
N GLN A 74 -3.22 -11.83 -13.41
CA GLN A 74 -2.65 -11.08 -12.29
C GLN A 74 -2.60 -9.58 -12.55
N GLU A 75 -2.25 -9.14 -13.77
CA GLU A 75 -2.28 -7.73 -14.17
C GLU A 75 -3.69 -7.14 -14.06
N ASN A 76 -4.71 -7.86 -14.54
CA ASN A 76 -6.11 -7.44 -14.39
C ASN A 76 -6.51 -7.27 -12.91
N MET A 77 -6.10 -8.21 -12.05
CA MET A 77 -6.39 -8.10 -10.62
C MET A 77 -5.68 -6.92 -9.95
N ILE A 78 -4.45 -6.61 -10.35
CA ILE A 78 -3.71 -5.45 -9.87
C ILE A 78 -4.40 -4.16 -10.32
N ASP A 79 -4.81 -4.07 -11.58
CA ASP A 79 -5.49 -2.89 -12.12
C ASP A 79 -6.82 -2.61 -11.41
N GLN A 80 -7.63 -3.64 -11.16
CA GLN A 80 -8.85 -3.50 -10.33
C GLN A 80 -8.53 -2.98 -8.92
N THR A 81 -7.48 -3.52 -8.30
CA THR A 81 -7.06 -3.11 -6.96
C THR A 81 -6.57 -1.64 -6.95
N LEU A 82 -5.80 -1.24 -7.96
CA LEU A 82 -5.33 0.14 -8.14
C LEU A 82 -6.48 1.10 -8.38
N LYS A 83 -7.47 0.72 -9.20
CA LYS A 83 -8.70 1.50 -9.41
C LYS A 83 -9.44 1.72 -8.09
N ASN A 84 -9.56 0.70 -7.26
CA ASN A 84 -10.21 0.79 -5.96
C ASN A 84 -9.44 1.71 -4.98
N VAL A 85 -8.11 1.57 -4.89
CA VAL A 85 -7.28 2.46 -4.06
C VAL A 85 -7.34 3.90 -4.57
N ARG A 86 -7.33 4.12 -5.89
CA ARG A 86 -7.44 5.44 -6.51
C ARG A 86 -8.79 6.09 -6.18
N LYS A 87 -9.90 5.35 -6.29
CA LYS A 87 -11.25 5.85 -5.90
C LYS A 87 -11.28 6.25 -4.43
N LYS A 88 -10.82 5.37 -3.53
CA LYS A 88 -10.72 5.68 -2.09
C LYS A 88 -9.83 6.89 -1.83
N SER A 89 -8.67 6.97 -2.48
CA SER A 89 -7.74 8.09 -2.33
C SER A 89 -8.33 9.42 -2.82
N LYS A 90 -9.12 9.43 -3.89
CA LYS A 90 -9.82 10.64 -4.38
C LYS A 90 -10.89 11.11 -3.38
N GLY A 91 -11.68 10.19 -2.82
CA GLY A 91 -12.65 10.51 -1.76
C GLY A 91 -11.97 11.06 -0.51
N TRP A 92 -10.88 10.42 -0.08
CA TRP A 92 -10.05 10.90 1.02
C TRP A 92 -9.41 12.26 0.75
N PHE A 93 -8.93 12.49 -0.47
CA PHE A 93 -8.39 13.80 -0.86
C PHE A 93 -9.47 14.88 -0.84
N LYS A 94 -10.68 14.57 -1.30
CA LYS A 94 -11.84 15.48 -1.26
C LYS A 94 -12.27 15.82 0.17
N ILE A 95 -12.36 14.82 1.05
CA ILE A 95 -12.67 15.03 2.48
C ILE A 95 -11.55 15.83 3.14
N TRP A 96 -10.29 15.47 2.90
CA TRP A 96 -9.15 16.19 3.45
C TRP A 96 -9.07 17.64 2.93
N SER A 97 -9.38 17.89 1.66
CA SER A 97 -9.45 19.24 1.11
C SER A 97 -10.62 20.04 1.68
N MET A 98 -11.80 19.41 1.89
CA MET A 98 -12.96 20.05 2.54
C MET A 98 -12.68 20.36 4.02
N GLN A 99 -11.98 19.47 4.73
CA GLN A 99 -11.58 19.68 6.12
C GLN A 99 -10.48 20.75 6.25
N LYS A 100 -9.57 20.83 5.26
CA LYS A 100 -8.56 21.90 5.20
C LYS A 100 -9.19 23.27 4.95
N PHE A 101 -10.17 23.35 4.05
CA PHE A 101 -10.90 24.59 3.76
C PHE A 101 -11.73 25.08 4.96
N ASN A 102 -12.22 24.17 5.81
CA ASN A 102 -12.96 24.51 7.02
C ASN A 102 -12.07 24.86 8.24
N ASN A 103 -10.76 24.57 8.17
CA ASN A 103 -9.77 24.83 9.23
C ASN A 103 -8.84 26.02 8.92
N GLU A 104 -9.11 26.81 7.88
CA GLU A 104 -8.43 28.09 7.59
C GLU A 104 -9.10 29.29 8.32
N SER A 105 -9.78 29.04 9.45
CA SER A 105 -10.33 30.05 10.36
C SER A 105 -9.46 30.28 11.63
N TRP A 106 -8.28 29.65 11.74
CA TRP A 106 -7.35 29.85 12.87
C TRP A 106 -5.89 29.83 12.40
N ARG A 107 -5.54 30.79 11.54
CA ARG A 107 -4.18 31.36 11.47
C ARG A 107 -4.32 32.88 11.51
N ASP A 108 -4.59 33.39 12.70
CA ASP A 108 -3.84 34.53 13.25
C ASP A 108 -2.87 33.94 14.29
#